data_AF-A0A0G1WHY2-F1
#
_entry.id   AF-A0A0G1WHY2-F1
#
_cell.length_a   1.000
_cell.length_b   1.000
_cell.length_c   1.000
_cell.angle_alpha   90.00
_cell.angle_beta   90.00
_cell.angle_gamma   90.00
#
_symmetry.space_group_name_H-M   'P 1'
#
loop_
_entity.id
_entity.type
_entity.pdbx_description
1 polymer ?
#
loop_
_entity_poly.entity_id
_entity_poly.type
_entity_poly.pdbx_seq_one_letter_code
_entity_poly.pdbx_strand_id
1 'polypeptide(L)'
;MFNFIKFFFVGILNTAIDFAVLNLLIITVGVGSRGELYVFFKSISFLASVANSYLFNKHWVFRKSNTAYAKESALFLAVSLVGFALNIGISSLVFFALTNWYGVSAHLAANVGALAGSAMVLLSNFNGYKFFVFKSHHEK
;
A
#
# COMPACT_ATOMS: atom_id res chain seq x y z
N MET A 1 12.80 -0.46 -19.48
CA MET A 1 13.42 0.12 -18.26
C MET A 1 12.69 1.35 -17.71
N PHE A 2 12.32 2.36 -18.50
CA PHE A 2 11.65 3.58 -17.99
C PHE A 2 10.35 3.35 -17.19
N ASN A 3 9.54 2.34 -17.54
CA ASN A 3 8.30 2.05 -16.81
C ASN A 3 8.55 1.47 -15.40
N PHE A 4 9.67 0.78 -15.19
CA PHE A 4 10.01 0.17 -13.91
C PHE A 4 10.48 1.22 -12.89
N ILE A 5 11.24 2.23 -13.34
CA ILE A 5 11.66 3.36 -12.49
C ILE A 5 10.45 4.18 -12.04
N LYS A 6 9.51 4.46 -12.96
CA LYS A 6 8.25 5.15 -12.61
C LYS A 6 7.42 4.33 -11.62
N PHE A 7 7.31 3.03 -11.84
CA PHE A 7 6.61 2.13 -10.91
C PHE A 7 7.23 2.16 -9.51
N PHE A 8 8.56 2.08 -9.42
CA PHE A 8 9.28 2.13 -8.15
C PHE A 8 9.11 3.48 -7.46
N PHE A 9 9.21 4.57 -8.21
CA PHE A 9 9.02 5.93 -7.68
C PHE A 9 7.62 6.13 -7.11
N VAL A 10 6.58 5.69 -7.84
CA VAL A 10 5.19 5.74 -7.35
C VAL A 10 5.02 4.86 -6.11
N GLY A 11 5.66 3.68 -6.07
CA GLY A 11 5.68 2.82 -4.89
C GLY A 11 6.31 3.47 -3.66
N ILE A 12 7.43 4.17 -3.82
CA ILE A 12 8.08 4.93 -2.74
C ILE A 12 7.16 6.05 -2.27
N LEU A 13 6.60 6.84 -3.18
CA LEU A 13 5.72 7.96 -2.84
C LEU A 13 4.49 7.48 -2.06
N ASN A 14 3.87 6.39 -2.51
CA ASN A 14 2.75 5.75 -1.83
C ASN A 14 3.12 5.28 -0.43
N THR A 15 4.28 4.65 -0.28
CA THR A 15 4.76 4.17 1.02
C THR A 15 5.05 5.34 1.95
N ALA A 16 5.65 6.42 1.45
CA ALA A 16 5.91 7.63 2.23
C ALA A 16 4.61 8.26 2.75
N ILE A 17 3.58 8.36 1.91
CA ILE A 17 2.27 8.89 2.30
C ILE A 17 1.59 7.97 3.32
N ASP A 18 1.63 6.66 3.09
CA ASP A 18 1.07 5.68 4.01
C ASP A 18 1.71 5.80 5.41
N PHE A 19 3.04 5.86 5.47
CA PHE A 19 3.78 6.03 6.72
C PHE A 19 3.50 7.38 7.37
N ALA A 20 3.48 8.46 6.59
CA ALA A 20 3.21 9.79 7.11
C ALA A 20 1.82 9.88 7.77
N VAL A 21 0.79 9.39 7.09
CA VAL A 21 -0.59 9.40 7.61
C VAL A 21 -0.72 8.48 8.82
N LEU A 22 -0.13 7.27 8.78
CA LEU A 22 -0.16 6.34 9.90
C LEU A 22 0.49 6.95 11.15
N ASN A 23 1.71 7.47 11.02
CA ASN A 23 2.42 8.05 12.15
C ASN A 23 1.73 9.30 12.68
N LEU A 24 1.15 10.13 11.79
CA LEU A 24 0.37 11.30 12.21
C LEU A 24 -0.84 10.89 13.05
N LEU A 25 -1.61 9.88 12.63
CA LEU A 25 -2.75 9.36 13.39
C LEU A 25 -2.31 8.78 14.74
N ILE A 26 -1.21 8.02 14.76
CA ILE A 26 -0.67 7.41 15.98
C ILE A 26 -0.19 8.47 16.97
N ILE A 27 0.53 9.50 16.50
CA ILE A 27 1.07 10.54 17.38
C ILE A 27 -0.05 11.43 17.93
N THR A 28 -1.08 11.72 17.14
CA THR A 28 -2.17 12.63 17.54
C THR A 28 -3.24 11.96 18.40
N VAL A 29 -3.59 10.71 18.10
CA VAL A 29 -4.70 10.00 18.78
C VAL A 29 -4.17 8.93 19.75
N GLY A 30 -3.02 8.34 19.45
CA GLY A 30 -2.55 7.13 20.14
C GLY A 30 -3.25 5.87 19.60
N VAL A 31 -2.57 4.72 19.66
CA VAL A 31 -3.11 3.43 19.17
C VAL A 31 -4.12 2.77 20.13
N GLY A 32 -4.43 3.40 21.25
CA GLY A 32 -5.19 2.81 22.35
C GLY A 32 -4.33 1.93 23.27
N SER A 33 -4.93 1.37 24.32
CA SER A 33 -4.18 0.63 25.36
C SER A 33 -3.74 -0.76 24.90
N ARG A 34 -4.44 -1.36 23.94
CA ARG A 34 -4.15 -2.70 23.38
C ARG A 34 -3.88 -2.65 21.87
N GLY A 35 -3.77 -1.46 21.29
CA GLY A 35 -3.57 -1.30 19.84
C GLY A 35 -4.85 -1.44 19.01
N GLU A 36 -6.03 -1.35 19.63
CA GLU A 36 -7.34 -1.50 19.00
C GLU A 36 -7.58 -0.54 17.82
N LEU A 37 -6.95 0.65 17.84
CA LEU A 37 -7.09 1.64 16.76
C LEU A 37 -6.11 1.40 15.60
N TYR A 38 -5.13 0.50 15.74
CA TYR A 38 -4.10 0.30 14.74
C TYR A 38 -4.67 -0.10 13.38
N VAL A 39 -5.57 -1.09 13.36
CA VAL A 39 -6.21 -1.59 12.12
C VAL A 39 -6.96 -0.46 11.42
N PHE A 40 -7.65 0.39 12.18
CA PHE A 40 -8.40 1.52 11.66
C PHE A 40 -7.46 2.59 11.08
N PHE A 41 -6.40 2.97 11.80
CA PHE A 41 -5.43 3.94 11.30
C PHE A 41 -4.69 3.43 10.07
N LYS A 42 -4.33 2.15 10.06
CA LYS A 42 -3.67 1.52 8.90
C LYS A 42 -4.57 1.47 7.68
N SER A 43 -5.88 1.30 7.90
CA SER A 43 -6.88 1.38 6.84
C SER A 43 -6.95 2.79 6.25
N ILE A 44 -7.05 3.81 7.09
CA ILE A 44 -7.08 5.22 6.65
C ILE A 44 -5.79 5.58 5.90
N SER A 45 -4.64 5.20 6.44
CA SER A 45 -3.35 5.53 5.84
C SER A 45 -3.15 4.88 4.47
N PHE A 46 -3.57 3.62 4.31
CA PHE A 46 -3.52 2.93 3.02
C PHE A 46 -4.50 3.56 2.03
N LEU A 47 -5.73 3.89 2.44
CA LEU A 47 -6.70 4.56 1.57
C LEU A 47 -6.20 5.94 1.12
N ALA A 48 -5.58 6.70 2.00
CA ALA A 48 -4.96 7.99 1.65
C ALA A 48 -3.84 7.82 0.60
N SER A 49 -3.02 6.78 0.75
CA SER A 49 -1.97 6.41 -0.20
C SER A 49 -2.56 6.03 -1.58
N VAL A 50 -3.59 5.18 -1.62
CA VAL A 50 -4.29 4.80 -2.85
C VAL A 50 -4.97 6.00 -3.52
N ALA A 51 -5.64 6.86 -2.74
CA ALA A 51 -6.26 8.07 -3.25
C ALA A 51 -5.24 9.01 -3.88
N ASN A 52 -4.08 9.20 -3.23
CA ASN A 52 -2.98 9.96 -3.79
C ASN A 52 -2.50 9.34 -5.10
N SER A 53 -2.30 8.02 -5.15
CA SER A 53 -1.94 7.31 -6.37
C SER A 53 -2.94 7.54 -7.50
N TYR A 54 -4.23 7.45 -7.21
CA TYR A 54 -5.27 7.68 -8.21
C TYR A 54 -5.24 9.11 -8.75
N LEU A 55 -5.13 10.11 -7.87
CA LEU A 55 -5.03 11.51 -8.26
C LEU A 55 -3.74 11.78 -9.05
N PHE A 56 -2.60 11.28 -8.58
CA PHE A 56 -1.31 11.45 -9.24
C PHE A 56 -1.31 10.80 -10.63
N ASN A 57 -1.79 9.57 -10.75
CA ASN A 57 -1.92 8.88 -12.03
C ASN A 57 -2.90 9.62 -12.96
N LYS A 58 -4.03 10.13 -12.44
CA LYS A 58 -5.00 10.90 -13.20
C LYS A 58 -4.41 12.21 -13.77
N HIS A 59 -3.64 12.95 -12.97
CA HIS A 59 -3.14 14.29 -13.36
C HIS A 59 -1.81 14.26 -14.11
N TRP A 60 -0.88 13.37 -13.75
CA TRP A 60 0.46 13.35 -14.35
C TRP A 60 0.48 12.55 -15.66
N VAL A 61 -0.12 11.36 -15.68
CA VAL A 61 0.03 10.44 -16.82
C VAL A 61 -0.99 10.73 -17.93
N PHE A 62 -2.18 11.25 -17.59
CA PHE A 62 -3.34 11.21 -18.50
C PHE A 62 -3.92 12.57 -18.88
N ARG A 63 -3.07 13.50 -19.32
CA ARG A 63 -3.49 14.72 -20.06
C ARG A 63 -4.17 14.42 -21.41
N LYS A 64 -4.48 13.16 -21.76
CA LYS A 64 -5.20 12.75 -22.98
C LYS A 64 -6.26 11.66 -22.70
N SER A 65 -7.52 12.09 -22.87
CA SER A 65 -8.79 11.37 -23.06
C SER A 65 -8.75 9.95 -23.66
N ASN A 66 -9.49 8.97 -23.10
CA ASN A 66 -10.48 8.13 -23.82
C ASN A 66 -11.28 7.14 -22.91
N THR A 67 -12.34 6.53 -23.47
CA THR A 67 -13.24 5.51 -22.89
C THR A 67 -12.57 4.26 -22.27
N ALA A 68 -11.30 3.98 -22.57
CA ALA A 68 -10.49 2.96 -21.91
C ALA A 68 -10.28 3.21 -20.40
N TYR A 69 -10.46 4.46 -19.95
CA TYR A 69 -10.24 4.90 -18.58
C TYR A 69 -11.12 4.21 -17.53
N ALA A 70 -12.40 3.97 -17.82
CA ALA A 70 -13.31 3.35 -16.87
C ALA A 70 -12.85 1.93 -16.51
N LYS A 71 -12.35 1.20 -17.52
CA LYS A 71 -11.82 -0.15 -17.34
C LYS A 71 -10.50 -0.15 -16.57
N GLU A 72 -9.57 0.76 -16.89
CA GLU A 72 -8.29 0.89 -16.17
C GLU A 72 -8.48 1.33 -14.72
N SER A 73 -9.40 2.26 -14.46
CA SER A 73 -9.73 2.72 -13.11
C SER A 73 -10.41 1.63 -12.29
N ALA A 74 -11.35 0.88 -12.87
CA ALA A 74 -11.97 -0.26 -12.21
C ALA A 74 -10.94 -1.36 -11.88
N LEU A 75 -10.02 -1.64 -12.80
CA LEU A 75 -8.94 -2.59 -12.57
C LEU A 75 -7.99 -2.11 -11.46
N PHE A 76 -7.62 -0.82 -11.46
CA PHE A 76 -6.83 -0.21 -10.41
C PHE A 76 -7.51 -0.38 -9.04
N LEU A 77 -8.80 -0.04 -8.94
CA LEU A 77 -9.56 -0.20 -7.69
C LEU A 77 -9.63 -1.67 -7.24
N ALA A 78 -9.86 -2.61 -8.16
CA ALA A 78 -9.89 -4.04 -7.84
C ALA A 78 -8.55 -4.53 -7.28
N VAL A 79 -7.43 -4.15 -7.91
CA VAL A 79 -6.08 -4.47 -7.42
C VAL A 79 -5.80 -3.78 -6.08
N SER A 80 -6.21 -2.53 -5.92
CA SER A 80 -6.08 -1.79 -4.66
C SER A 80 -6.87 -2.43 -3.52
N LEU A 81 -8.04 -3.03 -3.77
CA LEU A 81 -8.82 -3.74 -2.75
C LEU A 81 -8.12 -5.01 -2.27
N VAL A 82 -7.53 -5.78 -3.20
CA VAL A 82 -6.71 -6.96 -2.82
C VAL A 82 -5.48 -6.51 -2.05
N GLY A 83 -4.80 -5.46 -2.53
CA GLY A 83 -3.66 -4.85 -1.85
C GLY A 83 -4.02 -4.34 -0.45
N PHE A 84 -5.21 -3.74 -0.27
CA PHE A 84 -5.72 -3.25 1.00
C PHE A 84 -5.84 -4.38 2.02
N ALA A 85 -6.52 -5.48 1.63
CA ALA A 85 -6.69 -6.64 2.51
C ALA A 85 -5.35 -7.27 2.90
N LEU A 86 -4.43 -7.44 1.93
CA LEU A 86 -3.09 -7.97 2.20
C LEU A 86 -2.27 -7.05 3.08
N ASN A 87 -2.25 -5.75 2.81
CA ASN A 87 -1.49 -4.77 3.57
C ASN A 87 -1.94 -4.77 5.02
N ILE A 88 -3.24 -4.57 5.26
CA ILE A 88 -3.79 -4.47 6.61
C ILE A 88 -3.65 -5.80 7.35
N GLY A 89 -3.92 -6.92 6.71
CA GLY A 89 -3.79 -8.24 7.32
C GLY A 89 -2.37 -8.49 7.83
N ILE A 90 -1.37 -8.32 6.97
CA ILE A 90 0.04 -8.54 7.32
C ILE A 90 0.53 -7.49 8.32
N SER A 91 0.19 -6.22 8.11
CA SER A 91 0.56 -5.16 9.03
C SER A 91 0.01 -5.39 10.43
N SER A 92 -1.26 -5.81 10.55
CA SER A 92 -1.90 -6.09 11.83
C SER A 92 -1.29 -7.32 12.49
N LEU A 93 -1.05 -8.39 11.73
CA LEU A 93 -0.41 -9.60 12.23
C LEU A 93 0.95 -9.29 12.85
N VAL A 94 1.79 -8.54 12.13
CA VAL A 94 3.14 -8.17 12.60
C VAL A 94 3.07 -7.19 13.77
N PHE A 95 2.16 -6.21 13.73
CA PHE A 95 1.96 -5.27 14.84
C PHE A 95 1.61 -6.00 16.13
N PHE A 96 0.56 -6.84 16.12
CA PHE A 96 0.13 -7.55 17.32
C PHE A 96 1.15 -8.58 17.80
N ALA A 97 1.87 -9.24 16.89
CA ALA A 97 2.97 -10.14 17.25
C ALA A 97 4.09 -9.41 17.99
N LEU A 98 4.46 -8.21 17.53
CA LEU A 98 5.55 -7.42 18.11
C LEU A 98 5.15 -6.69 19.39
N THR A 99 3.91 -6.21 19.52
CA THR A 99 3.44 -5.57 20.76
C THR A 99 3.36 -6.53 21.94
N ASN A 100 3.29 -7.84 21.68
CA ASN A 100 3.35 -8.86 22.72
C ASN A 100 4.78 -9.10 23.25
N TRP A 101 5.81 -8.57 22.57
CA TRP A 101 7.19 -8.73 23.00
C TRP A 101 7.58 -7.63 23.99
N TYR A 102 8.23 -8.04 25.08
CA TYR A 102 8.65 -7.11 26.12
C TYR A 102 9.66 -6.09 25.60
N GLY A 103 9.42 -4.80 25.87
CA GLY A 103 10.30 -3.70 25.49
C GLY A 103 10.08 -3.12 24.09
N VAL A 104 9.16 -3.67 23.28
CA VAL A 104 8.81 -3.09 21.98
C VAL A 104 7.74 -2.01 22.15
N SER A 105 8.03 -0.79 21.71
CA SER A 105 7.03 0.28 21.72
C SER A 105 5.97 0.05 20.64
N ALA A 106 4.72 0.41 20.94
CA ALA A 106 3.64 0.29 19.95
C ALA A 106 3.90 1.11 18.68
N HIS A 107 4.60 2.24 18.80
CA HIS A 107 5.02 3.04 17.66
C HIS A 107 6.02 2.30 16.76
N LEU A 108 7.00 1.60 17.35
CA LEU A 108 7.95 0.78 16.60
C LEU A 108 7.24 -0.39 15.92
N ALA A 109 6.42 -1.13 16.67
CA ALA A 109 5.64 -2.24 16.15
C ALA A 109 4.73 -1.81 14.98
N ALA A 110 4.11 -0.62 15.08
CA ALA A 110 3.23 -0.08 14.05
C ALA A 110 3.96 0.18 12.74
N ASN A 111 5.16 0.76 12.80
CA ASN A 111 5.99 1.05 11.64
C ASN A 111 6.58 -0.22 11.02
N VAL A 112 7.02 -1.18 11.83
CA VAL A 112 7.50 -2.48 11.34
C VAL A 112 6.36 -3.25 10.67
N GLY A 113 5.17 -3.24 11.27
CA GLY A 113 3.97 -3.82 10.67
C GLY A 113 3.60 -3.14 9.34
N ALA A 114 3.60 -1.81 9.29
CA ALA A 114 3.34 -1.06 8.06
C ALA A 114 4.35 -1.41 6.96
N LEU A 115 5.63 -1.53 7.32
CA LEU A 115 6.69 -1.90 6.38
C LEU A 115 6.47 -3.31 5.82
N ALA A 116 6.17 -4.28 6.69
CA ALA A 116 5.93 -5.66 6.30
C ALA A 116 4.73 -5.80 5.37
N GLY A 117 3.61 -5.12 5.67
CA GLY A 117 2.43 -5.11 4.81
C GLY A 117 2.71 -4.49 3.45
N SER A 118 3.44 -3.36 3.41
CA SER A 118 3.79 -2.69 2.16
C SER A 118 4.76 -3.51 1.31
N ALA A 119 5.74 -4.15 1.94
CA ALA A 119 6.64 -5.09 1.27
C ALA A 119 5.86 -6.29 0.69
N MET A 120 4.90 -6.85 1.44
CA MET A 120 4.11 -7.98 0.96
C MET A 120 3.23 -7.62 -0.23
N VAL A 121 2.62 -6.43 -0.24
CA VAL A 121 1.87 -5.94 -1.40
C VAL A 121 2.80 -5.75 -2.60
N LEU A 122 3.99 -5.19 -2.41
CA LEU A 122 4.96 -5.00 -3.49
C LEU A 122 5.41 -6.34 -4.08
N LEU A 123 5.71 -7.33 -3.24
CA LEU A 123 6.06 -8.69 -3.66
C LEU A 123 4.90 -9.37 -4.40
N SER A 124 3.67 -9.19 -3.91
CA SER A 124 2.47 -9.74 -4.55
C SER A 124 2.25 -9.12 -5.93
N ASN A 125 2.40 -7.80 -6.05
CA ASN A 125 2.32 -7.08 -7.32
C ASN A 125 3.41 -7.55 -8.29
N PHE A 126 4.66 -7.70 -7.83
CA PHE A 126 5.77 -8.19 -8.65
C PHE A 126 5.53 -9.61 -9.19
N ASN A 127 5.07 -10.53 -8.33
CA ASN A 127 4.72 -11.88 -8.75
C ASN A 127 3.55 -11.87 -9.74
N GLY A 128 2.54 -11.04 -9.52
CA GLY A 128 1.44 -10.84 -10.48
C GLY A 128 1.97 -10.42 -11.86
N TYR A 129 2.87 -9.44 -11.92
CA TYR A 129 3.53 -9.06 -13.18
C TYR A 129 4.32 -10.21 -13.80
N LYS A 130 5.12 -10.93 -13.00
CA LYS A 130 5.93 -12.08 -13.45
C LYS A 130 5.10 -13.19 -14.07
N PHE A 131 3.99 -13.59 -13.45
CA PHE A 131 3.19 -14.73 -13.89
C PHE A 131 2.17 -14.40 -14.98
N PHE A 132 1.56 -13.20 -14.94
CA PHE A 132 0.49 -12.84 -15.89
C PHE A 132 0.98 -12.00 -17.07
N VAL A 133 1.99 -11.14 -16.90
CA VAL A 133 2.40 -10.19 -17.96
C VAL A 133 3.57 -10.75 -18.78
N PHE A 134 4.58 -11.36 -18.15
CA PHE A 134 5.77 -11.84 -18.88
C PHE A 134 5.56 -13.14 -19.68
N LYS A 135 4.47 -13.88 -19.46
CA LYS A 135 4.09 -14.99 -20.35
C LYS A 135 3.59 -14.54 -21.73
N SER A 136 3.25 -13.26 -21.90
CA SER A 136 2.72 -12.74 -23.18
C SER A 136 3.78 -12.28 -24.19
N HIS A 137 5.09 -12.39 -23.87
CA HIS A 137 6.18 -11.95 -24.75
C HIS A 137 7.04 -13.09 -25.32
N HIS A 138 6.57 -14.34 -25.23
CA HIS A 138 7.23 -15.50 -25.85
C HIS A 138 6.42 -16.22 -26.94
N GLU A 139 5.35 -15.59 -27.44
CA GLU A 139 4.72 -16.00 -28.69
C GLU A 139 4.65 -14.80 -29.64
N LYS A 140 5.69 -14.67 -30.46
CA LYS A 140 5.63 -14.44 -31.92
C LYS A 140 7.04 -14.53 -32.50
#